data_AF-A0A562PUG7-F1
#
_entry.id   AF-A0A562PUG7-F1
#
_cell.length_a   1.000
_cell.length_b   1.000
_cell.length_c   1.000
_cell.angle_alpha   90.00
_cell.angle_beta   90.00
_cell.angle_gamma   90.00
#
_symmetry.space_group_name_H-M   'P 1'
#
loop_
_entity.id
_entity.type
_entity.pdbx_description
1 polymer ?
#
loop_
_entity_poly.entity_id
_entity_poly.type
_entity_poly.pdbx_seq_one_letter_code
_entity_poly.pdbx_strand_id
1 'polypeptide(L)'
;MTDYDVHLRAQELRDKALAIRWQAAMADRSVSSEPEIRAAEMLEQRADELDGTAKLRKARQAEREAAYQERMKAFHDYPPEVRAKQRQARINETIDRMAKMIGQPRRA
;
A
#
# COMPACT_ATOMS: atom_id res chain seq x y z
N MET A 1 -21.21 0.11 -24.88
CA MET A 1 -20.38 -0.70 -23.98
C MET A 1 -21.03 -0.60 -22.62
N THR A 2 -21.56 -1.71 -22.14
CA THR A 2 -22.26 -1.80 -20.85
C THR A 2 -21.26 -1.84 -19.69
N ASP A 3 -21.71 -1.59 -18.46
CA ASP A 3 -20.85 -1.70 -17.28
C ASP A 3 -20.27 -3.11 -17.12
N TYR A 4 -21.01 -4.13 -17.55
CA TYR A 4 -20.54 -5.52 -17.61
C TYR A 4 -19.36 -5.68 -18.57
N ASP A 5 -19.44 -5.12 -19.79
CA ASP A 5 -18.36 -5.18 -20.79
C ASP A 5 -17.09 -4.46 -20.30
N VAL A 6 -17.27 -3.36 -19.55
CA VAL A 6 -16.17 -2.60 -18.94
C VAL A 6 -15.43 -3.44 -17.90
N HIS A 7 -16.18 -4.09 -16.99
CA HIS A 7 -15.60 -4.93 -15.95
C HIS A 7 -14.92 -6.17 -16.52
N LEU A 8 -15.54 -6.82 -17.51
CA LEU A 8 -14.95 -7.98 -18.19
C LEU A 8 -13.61 -7.61 -18.84
N ARG A 9 -13.57 -6.47 -19.55
CA ARG A 9 -12.34 -5.98 -20.19
C ARG A 9 -11.26 -5.59 -19.17
N ALA A 10 -11.62 -5.02 -18.04
CA ALA A 10 -10.68 -4.74 -16.96
C ALA A 10 -10.10 -6.04 -16.36
N GLN A 11 -10.93 -7.07 -16.19
CA GLN A 11 -10.49 -8.38 -15.71
C GLN A 11 -9.53 -9.05 -16.70
N GLU A 12 -9.83 -9.05 -18.00
CA GLU A 12 -8.93 -9.58 -19.02
C GLU A 12 -7.54 -8.94 -19.01
N LEU A 13 -7.47 -7.63 -18.76
CA LEU A 13 -6.19 -6.91 -18.66
C LEU A 13 -5.40 -7.32 -17.42
N ARG A 14 -6.07 -7.57 -16.29
CA ARG A 14 -5.44 -8.08 -15.07
C ARG A 14 -4.94 -9.51 -15.24
N ASP A 15 -5.71 -10.35 -15.91
CA ASP A 15 -5.31 -11.73 -16.20
C ASP A 15 -4.07 -11.76 -17.11
N LYS A 16 -4.00 -10.85 -18.10
CA LYS A 16 -2.79 -10.67 -18.93
C LYS A 16 -1.59 -10.17 -18.12
N ALA A 17 -1.78 -9.19 -17.24
CA ALA A 17 -0.72 -8.69 -16.37
C ALA A 17 -0.18 -9.80 -15.44
N LEU A 18 -1.07 -10.62 -14.89
CA LEU A 18 -0.72 -11.76 -14.05
C LEU A 18 0.09 -12.79 -14.85
N ALA A 19 -0.34 -13.15 -16.06
CA ALA A 19 0.38 -14.08 -16.92
C ALA A 19 1.82 -13.59 -17.22
N ILE A 20 2.00 -12.30 -17.50
CA ILE A 20 3.33 -11.70 -17.74
C ILE A 20 4.20 -11.79 -16.47
N ARG A 21 3.65 -11.49 -15.29
CA ARG A 21 4.40 -11.62 -14.01
C ARG A 21 4.78 -13.06 -13.71
N TRP A 22 3.89 -14.01 -13.98
CA TRP A 22 4.20 -15.43 -13.83
C TRP A 22 5.31 -15.88 -14.79
N GLN A 23 5.25 -15.45 -16.05
CA GLN A 23 6.32 -15.72 -17.02
C GLN A 23 7.64 -15.09 -16.59
N ALA A 24 7.63 -13.83 -16.15
CA ALA A 24 8.80 -13.13 -15.65
C ALA A 24 9.39 -13.77 -14.37
N ALA A 25 8.55 -14.33 -13.50
CA ALA A 25 8.98 -15.04 -12.30
C ALA A 25 9.56 -16.43 -12.61
N MET A 26 9.15 -17.05 -13.73
CA MET A 26 9.65 -18.35 -14.21
C MET A 26 10.87 -18.21 -15.12
N ALA A 27 11.07 -17.04 -15.73
CA ALA A 27 12.29 -16.72 -16.47
C ALA A 27 13.46 -16.59 -15.48
N ASP A 28 14.58 -17.22 -15.81
CA ASP A 28 15.76 -17.30 -14.95
C ASP A 28 16.23 -15.90 -14.52
N ARG A 29 16.66 -15.73 -13.26
CA ARG A 29 16.93 -14.42 -12.62
C ARG A 29 18.06 -13.60 -13.27
N SER A 30 18.64 -14.10 -14.36
CA SER A 30 19.74 -13.50 -15.12
C SER A 30 19.28 -12.62 -16.29
N VAL A 31 18.01 -12.73 -16.72
CA VAL A 31 17.43 -11.87 -17.76
C VAL A 31 16.65 -10.75 -17.09
N SER A 32 16.99 -9.49 -17.38
CA SER A 32 16.30 -8.32 -16.83
C SER A 32 14.82 -8.40 -17.16
N SER A 33 14.00 -8.69 -16.15
CA SER A 33 12.53 -8.78 -16.21
C SER A 33 11.84 -7.43 -16.08
N GLU A 34 12.61 -6.33 -16.05
CA GLU A 34 12.10 -4.97 -15.96
C GLU A 34 11.11 -4.57 -17.06
N PRO A 35 11.31 -4.90 -18.35
CA PRO A 35 10.36 -4.52 -19.39
C PRO A 35 9.04 -5.30 -19.29
N GLU A 36 9.09 -6.59 -18.94
CA GLU A 36 7.89 -7.43 -18.73
C GLU A 36 7.10 -6.98 -17.50
N ILE A 37 7.78 -6.68 -16.39
CA ILE A 37 7.13 -6.15 -15.19
C ILE A 37 6.46 -4.81 -15.49
N ARG A 38 7.13 -3.91 -16.23
CA ARG A 38 6.56 -2.62 -16.64
C ARG A 38 5.35 -2.80 -17.57
N ALA A 39 5.40 -3.77 -18.49
CA ALA A 39 4.25 -4.09 -19.34
C ALA A 39 3.05 -4.58 -18.52
N ALA A 40 3.28 -5.42 -17.51
CA ALA A 40 2.23 -5.87 -16.59
C ALA A 40 1.63 -4.70 -15.78
N GLU A 41 2.47 -3.78 -15.28
CA GLU A 41 2.02 -2.59 -14.56
C GLU A 41 1.14 -1.67 -15.42
N MET A 42 1.49 -1.46 -16.69
CA MET A 42 0.65 -0.65 -17.59
C MET A 42 -0.72 -1.30 -17.87
N LEU A 43 -0.77 -2.63 -17.96
CA LEU A 43 -2.03 -3.36 -18.13
C LEU A 43 -2.93 -3.23 -16.89
N GLU A 44 -2.36 -3.32 -15.69
CA GLU A 44 -3.10 -3.09 -14.43
C GLU A 44 -3.62 -1.66 -14.35
N GLN A 45 -2.78 -0.66 -14.66
CA GLN A 45 -3.21 0.75 -14.70
C GLN A 45 -4.38 0.95 -15.67
N ARG A 46 -4.31 0.33 -16.85
CA ARG A 46 -5.38 0.42 -17.84
C ARG A 46 -6.66 -0.27 -17.40
N ALA A 47 -6.56 -1.41 -16.70
CA ALA A 47 -7.70 -2.08 -16.09
C ALA A 47 -8.38 -1.18 -15.05
N ASP A 48 -7.57 -0.48 -14.25
CA ASP A 48 -8.04 0.39 -13.18
C ASP A 48 -8.71 1.68 -13.68
N GLU A 49 -8.24 2.20 -14.81
CA GLU A 49 -8.89 3.29 -15.53
C GLU A 49 -10.24 2.86 -16.10
N LEU A 50 -10.32 1.63 -16.62
CA LEU A 50 -11.52 1.10 -17.25
C LEU A 50 -12.65 0.89 -16.24
N ASP A 51 -12.41 0.19 -15.14
CA ASP A 51 -13.44 -0.11 -14.14
C ASP A 51 -13.61 0.97 -13.04
N GLY A 52 -12.88 2.08 -13.16
CA GLY A 52 -12.95 3.20 -12.23
C GLY A 52 -12.29 2.94 -10.87
N THR A 53 -11.65 1.78 -10.66
CA THR A 53 -10.94 1.48 -9.41
C THR A 53 -9.72 2.37 -9.18
N ALA A 54 -9.13 2.95 -10.23
CA ALA A 54 -8.09 3.99 -10.10
C ALA A 54 -8.62 5.23 -9.37
N LYS A 55 -9.83 5.69 -9.72
CA LYS A 55 -10.48 6.83 -9.04
C LYS A 55 -10.79 6.50 -7.59
N LEU A 56 -11.28 5.29 -7.32
CA LEU A 56 -11.56 4.82 -5.96
C LEU A 56 -10.29 4.70 -5.10
N ARG A 57 -9.19 4.18 -5.65
CA ARG A 57 -7.89 4.12 -4.94
C ARG A 57 -7.34 5.49 -4.65
N LYS A 58 -7.36 6.40 -5.63
CA LYS A 58 -6.91 7.78 -5.45
C LYS A 58 -7.74 8.52 -4.41
N ALA A 59 -9.07 8.34 -4.43
CA ALA A 59 -9.96 8.91 -3.41
C ALA A 59 -9.65 8.36 -2.01
N ARG A 60 -9.50 7.04 -1.86
CA ARG A 60 -9.12 6.42 -0.57
C ARG A 60 -7.74 6.84 -0.09
N GLN A 61 -6.79 7.03 -0.99
CA GLN A 61 -5.46 7.52 -0.64
C GLN A 61 -5.54 8.98 -0.16
N ALA A 62 -6.28 9.84 -0.87
CA ALA A 62 -6.52 11.21 -0.45
C ALA A 62 -7.24 11.30 0.90
N GLU A 63 -8.23 10.43 1.16
CA GLU A 63 -8.91 10.32 2.46
C GLU A 63 -7.92 9.92 3.57
N ARG A 64 -7.04 8.95 3.32
CA ARG A 64 -6.00 8.53 4.28
C ARG A 64 -4.98 9.62 4.54
N GLU A 65 -4.55 10.33 3.50
CA GLU A 65 -3.62 11.46 3.61
C GLU A 65 -4.27 12.61 4.39
N ALA A 66 -5.52 12.96 4.10
CA ALA A 66 -6.27 13.96 4.85
C ALA A 66 -6.41 13.58 6.33
N ALA A 67 -6.81 12.35 6.63
CA ALA A 67 -6.90 11.84 8.00
C ALA A 67 -5.54 11.83 8.71
N TYR A 68 -4.44 11.57 7.98
CA TYR A 68 -3.08 11.69 8.53
C TYR A 68 -2.73 13.14 8.85
N GLN A 69 -3.00 14.07 7.95
CA GLN A 69 -2.73 15.49 8.16
C GLN A 69 -3.54 16.05 9.34
N GLU A 70 -4.81 15.68 9.47
CA GLU A 70 -5.62 16.07 10.64
C GLU A 70 -5.05 15.52 11.95
N ARG A 71 -4.61 14.26 11.97
CA ARG A 71 -3.95 13.68 13.15
C ARG A 71 -2.65 14.39 13.49
N MET A 72 -1.86 14.78 12.49
CA MET A 72 -0.62 15.53 12.71
C MET A 72 -0.90 16.95 13.20
N LYS A 73 -1.92 17.62 12.65
CA LYS A 73 -2.36 18.94 13.13
C LYS A 73 -2.79 18.87 14.60
N ALA A 74 -3.66 17.92 14.95
CA ALA A 74 -4.08 17.70 16.34
C ALA A 74 -2.90 17.33 17.25
N PHE A 75 -1.91 16.58 16.73
CA PHE A 75 -0.68 16.32 17.46
C PHE A 75 0.13 17.60 17.71
N HIS A 76 0.24 18.48 16.71
CA HIS A 76 0.97 19.73 16.81
C HIS A 76 0.29 20.77 17.70
N ASP A 77 -1.03 20.70 17.86
CA ASP A 77 -1.80 21.55 18.77
C ASP A 77 -1.54 21.25 20.25
N TYR A 78 -0.99 20.08 20.60
CA TYR A 78 -0.59 19.80 21.98
C TYR A 78 0.65 20.60 22.39
N PRO A 79 0.73 21.02 23.67
CA PRO A 79 1.96 21.57 24.25
C PRO A 79 3.16 20.62 24.05
N PRO A 80 4.38 21.14 23.86
CA PRO A 80 5.56 20.33 23.55
C PRO A 80 5.84 19.24 24.60
N GLU A 81 5.55 19.51 25.88
CA GLU A 81 5.69 18.58 26.99
C GLU A 81 4.73 17.37 26.88
N VAL A 82 3.50 17.62 26.43
CA VAL A 82 2.49 16.58 26.20
C VAL A 82 2.87 15.73 24.99
N ARG A 83 3.37 16.35 23.92
CA ARG A 83 3.88 15.64 22.73
C ARG A 83 5.07 14.74 23.08
N ALA A 84 6.00 15.21 23.92
CA ALA A 84 7.14 14.44 24.37
C ALA A 84 6.72 13.18 25.16
N LYS A 85 5.76 13.33 26.09
CA LYS A 85 5.20 12.19 26.85
C LYS A 85 4.50 11.18 25.93
N GLN A 86 3.68 11.64 24.99
CA GLN A 86 2.99 10.75 24.05
C GLN A 86 3.96 10.02 23.12
N ARG A 87 5.03 10.69 22.66
CA ARG A 87 6.09 10.07 21.86
C ARG A 87 6.82 8.98 22.64
N GLN A 88 7.16 9.26 23.90
CA GLN A 88 7.83 8.29 24.77
C GLN A 88 6.93 7.07 25.06
N ALA A 89 5.64 7.28 25.28
CA ALA A 89 4.67 6.19 25.47
C ALA A 89 4.58 5.27 24.24
N ARG A 90 4.52 5.84 23.02
CA ARG A 90 4.53 5.06 21.77
C ARG A 90 5.81 4.28 21.56
N ILE A 91 6.96 4.87 21.89
CA ILE A 91 8.26 4.17 21.85
C ILE A 91 8.23 2.98 22.80
N ASN A 92 7.72 3.16 24.01
CA ASN A 92 7.60 2.10 24.99
C ASN A 92 6.69 0.96 24.52
N GLU A 93 5.50 1.27 23.99
CA GLU A 93 4.60 0.26 23.39
C GLU A 93 5.24 -0.51 22.23
N THR A 94 5.99 0.18 21.37
CA THR A 94 6.64 -0.45 20.22
C THR A 94 7.71 -1.42 20.68
N ILE A 95 8.52 -1.02 21.66
CA ILE A 95 9.52 -1.89 22.28
C ILE A 95 8.85 -3.07 22.99
N ASP A 96 7.75 -2.87 23.72
CA ASP A 96 7.02 -3.96 24.38
C ASP A 96 6.45 -4.96 23.38
N ARG A 97 5.91 -4.47 22.26
CA ARG A 97 5.44 -5.33 21.16
C ARG A 97 6.59 -6.13 20.55
N MET A 98 7.75 -5.51 20.32
CA MET A 98 8.95 -6.19 19.83
C MET A 98 9.49 -7.22 20.84
N ALA A 99 9.56 -6.86 22.11
CA ALA A 99 9.98 -7.74 23.20
C ALA A 99 9.07 -8.99 23.30
N LYS A 100 7.75 -8.80 23.17
CA LYS A 100 6.77 -9.89 23.11
C LYS A 100 6.93 -10.79 21.89
N MET A 101 7.25 -10.23 20.71
CA MET A 101 7.51 -11.01 19.50
C MET A 101 8.81 -11.83 19.58
N ILE A 102 9.82 -11.33 20.29
CA ILE A 102 11.14 -11.98 20.43
C ILE A 102 11.17 -12.92 21.67
N GLY A 103 10.10 -12.98 22.46
CA GLY A 103 10.00 -13.84 23.63
C GLY A 103 10.89 -13.41 24.80
N GLN A 104 11.37 -12.16 24.82
CA GLN A 104 12.18 -11.63 25.91
C GLN A 104 11.36 -10.63 26.73
N PRO A 105 11.06 -10.90 28.02
CA PRO A 105 10.42 -9.90 28.87
C PRO A 105 11.38 -8.74 29.14
N ARG A 106 10.87 -7.50 29.13
CA ARG A 106 11.63 -6.33 29.60
C ARG A 106 12.08 -6.58 31.04
N ARG A 107 13.39 -6.56 31.30
CA ARG A 107 13.89 -6.48 32.68
C ARG A 107 13.50 -5.11 33.23
N ALA A 108 12.76 -5.14 34.33
CA ALA A 108 12.36 -3.98 35.12
C ALA A 108 13.59 -3.24 35.68
#